data_AF-A0A419JRN9-F1
#
_entry.id   AF-A0A419JRN9-F1
#
_cell.length_a   1.000
_cell.length_b   1.000
_cell.length_c   1.000
_cell.angle_alpha   90.00
_cell.angle_beta   90.00
_cell.angle_gamma   90.00
#
_symmetry.space_group_name_H-M   'P 1'
#
loop_
_entity.id
_entity.type
_entity.pdbx_description
1 polymer ?
#
loop_
_entity_poly.entity_id
_entity_poly.type
_entity_poly.pdbx_seq_one_letter_code
_entity_poly.pdbx_strand_id
1 'polypeptide(L)'
;SWWETGVRVVSLSHYGVSTYAHGTGTKGGLTSLGRELLENMYSIGVVLDVSHLSEESFWEALDLFPGPVIASHNNCRALVPGDRQFSDEQIRALIKRDAVIGVALDAWMLYPGWIKGKTSNTVVSMEAVVDQMEHIHRLAGNSRNVAIGSDLDGGFGKEQCPHDLDTIADLQTIPRLLKKRGYTNGDVENIMWKNWLRLFQQAWS
;
A
#
# COMPACT_ATOMS: atom_id res chain seq x y z
N SER A 1 25.15 4.27 8.88
CA SER A 1 23.78 4.83 8.71
C SER A 1 22.78 3.68 8.55
N TRP A 2 21.46 3.93 8.63
CA TRP A 2 20.43 2.89 8.38
C TRP A 2 20.56 2.23 7.00
N TRP A 3 21.02 2.99 6.00
CA TRP A 3 21.28 2.50 4.66
C TRP A 3 22.37 1.42 4.63
N GLU A 4 23.50 1.66 5.31
CA GLU A 4 24.62 0.71 5.42
C GLU A 4 24.20 -0.58 6.15
N THR A 5 23.21 -0.50 7.04
CA THR A 5 22.65 -1.67 7.74
C THR A 5 21.50 -2.35 6.98
N GLY A 6 21.22 -1.94 5.74
CA GLY A 6 20.29 -2.64 4.84
C GLY A 6 18.90 -2.03 4.70
N VAL A 7 18.60 -0.87 5.29
CA VAL A 7 17.33 -0.17 5.03
C VAL A 7 17.30 0.32 3.59
N ARG A 8 16.16 0.09 2.92
CA ARG A 8 16.00 0.33 1.49
C ARG A 8 14.73 1.07 1.11
N VAL A 9 13.72 0.99 1.95
CA VAL A 9 12.42 1.64 1.79
C VAL A 9 12.15 2.42 3.06
N VAL A 10 11.69 3.67 2.94
CA VAL A 10 11.37 4.53 4.09
C VAL A 10 10.07 5.29 3.81
N SER A 11 9.19 5.34 4.82
CA SER A 11 8.06 6.27 4.88
C SER A 11 8.40 7.45 5.81
N LEU A 12 7.83 8.62 5.54
CA LEU A 12 8.06 9.83 6.33
C LEU A 12 7.18 9.92 7.59
N SER A 13 6.09 9.14 7.64
CA SER A 13 5.15 9.19 8.76
C SER A 13 4.37 7.89 8.92
N HIS A 14 3.63 7.80 10.02
CA HIS A 14 2.70 6.72 10.31
C HIS A 14 1.34 7.34 10.67
N TYR A 15 0.78 7.11 11.85
CA TYR A 15 -0.37 7.88 12.35
C TYR A 15 0.08 9.19 13.02
N GLY A 16 -0.77 10.22 12.94
CA GLY A 16 -0.51 11.48 13.64
C GLY A 16 0.48 12.39 12.92
N VAL A 17 1.03 13.35 13.65
CA VAL A 17 2.09 14.26 13.16
C VAL A 17 3.45 13.68 13.57
N SER A 18 4.32 13.41 12.58
CA SER A 18 5.70 12.99 12.82
C SER A 18 6.66 14.17 12.70
N THR A 19 7.94 13.92 12.98
CA THR A 19 9.03 14.88 12.75
C THR A 19 9.13 15.34 11.30
N TYR A 20 8.80 14.47 10.35
CA TYR A 20 9.06 14.68 8.91
C TYR A 20 7.80 15.02 8.12
N ALA A 21 6.64 14.51 8.53
CA ALA A 21 5.40 14.71 7.79
C ALA A 21 4.15 14.47 8.65
N HIS A 22 3.05 15.03 8.18
CA HIS A 22 1.73 14.66 8.64
C HIS A 22 1.34 13.28 8.07
N GLY A 23 0.78 12.44 8.92
CA GLY A 23 0.35 11.08 8.60
C GLY A 23 -1.15 10.89 8.76
N THR A 24 -1.57 9.63 8.82
CA THR A 24 -2.98 9.23 8.87
C THR A 24 -3.67 9.83 10.09
N GLY A 25 -4.92 10.29 9.93
CA GLY A 25 -5.69 10.93 11.00
C GLY A 25 -5.38 12.43 11.14
N THR A 26 -4.56 13.02 10.27
CA THR A 26 -4.18 14.43 10.33
C THR A 26 -4.31 15.14 8.98
N LYS A 27 -4.35 16.46 9.03
CA LYS A 27 -4.27 17.34 7.85
C LYS A 27 -2.99 18.17 7.94
N GLY A 28 -2.28 18.29 6.83
CA GLY A 28 -0.99 19.00 6.76
C GLY A 28 0.02 18.29 5.87
N GLY A 29 1.08 18.99 5.49
CA GLY A 29 2.09 18.51 4.54
C GLY A 29 3.40 18.08 5.20
N LEU A 30 4.48 18.16 4.43
CA LEU A 30 5.83 17.86 4.87
C LEU A 30 6.39 18.98 5.74
N THR A 31 7.15 18.62 6.77
CA THR A 31 7.97 19.59 7.51
C THR A 31 9.21 19.97 6.69
N SER A 32 9.96 20.99 7.12
CA SER A 32 11.24 21.32 6.50
C SER A 32 12.22 20.13 6.55
N LEU A 33 12.28 19.44 7.69
CA LEU A 33 13.10 18.24 7.87
C LEU A 33 12.64 17.08 6.95
N GLY A 34 11.34 16.96 6.68
CA GLY A 34 10.83 15.95 5.75
C GLY A 34 11.29 16.20 4.31
N ARG A 35 11.34 17.47 3.90
CA ARG A 35 11.84 17.87 2.57
C ARG A 35 13.34 17.57 2.44
N GLU A 36 14.13 17.89 3.47
CA GLU A 36 15.55 17.54 3.53
C GLU A 36 15.76 16.01 3.51
N LEU A 37 14.91 15.26 4.23
CA LEU A 37 14.99 13.80 4.25
C LEU A 37 14.69 13.21 2.86
N LEU A 38 13.69 13.72 2.13
CA LEU A 38 13.38 13.26 0.77
C LEU A 38 14.54 13.47 -0.20
N GLU A 39 15.20 14.64 -0.13
CA GLU A 39 16.38 14.92 -0.95
C GLU A 39 17.53 13.94 -0.65
N ASN A 40 17.78 13.68 0.63
CA ASN A 40 18.79 12.70 1.06
C ASN A 40 18.41 11.26 0.67
N MET A 41 17.14 10.87 0.79
CA MET A 41 16.66 9.56 0.35
C MET A 41 16.92 9.35 -1.13
N TYR A 42 16.66 10.38 -1.95
CA TYR A 42 16.89 10.32 -3.39
C TYR A 42 18.36 10.18 -3.72
N SER A 43 19.24 10.94 -3.06
CA SER A 43 20.68 10.94 -3.35
C SER A 43 21.37 9.59 -3.08
N ILE A 44 20.83 8.78 -2.16
CA ILE A 44 21.36 7.45 -1.83
C ILE A 44 20.51 6.29 -2.39
N GLY A 45 19.44 6.58 -3.14
CA GLY A 45 18.60 5.56 -3.78
C GLY A 45 17.62 4.84 -2.85
N VAL A 46 17.21 5.43 -1.72
CA VAL A 46 16.12 4.90 -0.90
C VAL A 46 14.79 5.03 -1.66
N VAL A 47 13.97 3.99 -1.63
CA VAL A 47 12.60 4.03 -2.18
C VAL A 47 11.67 4.72 -1.18
N LEU A 48 10.86 5.65 -1.65
CA LEU A 48 9.84 6.31 -0.83
C LEU A 48 8.59 5.42 -0.75
N ASP A 49 8.16 5.11 0.48
CA ASP A 49 6.84 4.54 0.73
C ASP A 49 5.88 5.63 1.21
N VAL A 50 4.78 5.81 0.47
CA VAL A 50 3.79 6.85 0.77
C VAL A 50 2.60 6.35 1.59
N SER A 51 2.60 5.06 1.96
CA SER A 51 1.60 4.53 2.89
C SER A 51 1.63 5.34 4.19
N HIS A 52 0.44 5.57 4.75
CA HIS A 52 0.17 6.41 5.91
C HIS A 52 0.28 7.93 5.75
N LEU A 53 0.87 8.48 4.69
CA LEU A 53 0.93 9.94 4.55
C LEU A 53 -0.48 10.55 4.52
N SER A 54 -0.63 11.74 5.11
CA SER A 54 -1.80 12.59 4.88
C SER A 54 -1.91 12.95 3.40
N GLU A 55 -3.09 13.41 2.97
CA GLU A 55 -3.30 13.75 1.56
C GLU A 55 -2.36 14.86 1.07
N GLU A 56 -2.13 15.90 1.88
CA GLU A 56 -1.21 16.98 1.50
C GLU A 56 0.26 16.49 1.50
N SER A 57 0.67 15.69 2.49
CA SER A 57 2.03 15.11 2.51
C SER A 57 2.27 14.18 1.32
N PHE A 58 1.27 13.40 0.91
CA PHE A 58 1.34 12.53 -0.25
C PHE A 58 1.65 13.32 -1.52
N TRP A 59 0.89 14.40 -1.78
CA TRP A 59 1.06 15.21 -2.99
C TRP A 59 2.39 15.95 -2.99
N GLU A 60 2.76 16.58 -1.87
CA GLU A 60 4.06 17.24 -1.73
C GLU A 60 5.22 16.27 -1.91
N ALA A 61 5.13 15.04 -1.37
CA ALA A 61 6.18 14.05 -1.51
C ALA A 61 6.31 13.55 -2.96
N LEU A 62 5.20 13.32 -3.67
CA LEU A 62 5.22 12.93 -5.08
C LEU A 62 5.83 14.02 -5.98
N ASP A 63 5.56 15.29 -5.68
CA ASP A 63 6.08 16.42 -6.44
C ASP A 63 7.58 16.64 -6.20
N LEU A 64 8.05 16.45 -4.95
CA LEU A 64 9.43 16.73 -4.56
C LEU A 64 10.38 15.55 -4.73
N PHE A 65 9.89 14.32 -4.67
CA PHE A 65 10.72 13.13 -4.75
C PHE A 65 10.72 12.56 -6.17
N PRO A 66 11.81 12.67 -6.95
CA PRO A 66 11.87 12.18 -8.32
C PRO A 66 12.15 10.66 -8.43
N GLY A 67 12.56 10.01 -7.33
CA GLY A 67 12.92 8.60 -7.32
C GLY A 67 11.74 7.61 -7.36
N PRO A 68 12.02 6.31 -7.18
CA PRO A 68 10.98 5.28 -7.12
C PRO A 68 10.07 5.43 -5.89
N VAL A 69 8.76 5.30 -6.11
CA VAL A 69 7.73 5.41 -5.07
C VAL A 69 6.94 4.11 -5.00
N ILE A 70 6.53 3.72 -3.80
CA ILE A 70 5.60 2.61 -3.56
C ILE A 70 4.51 3.02 -2.58
N ALA A 71 3.43 2.26 -2.57
CA ALA A 71 2.54 2.17 -1.42
C ALA A 71 2.64 0.72 -0.92
N SER A 72 3.41 0.49 0.13
CA SER A 72 3.68 -0.86 0.67
C SER A 72 2.41 -1.59 1.13
N HIS A 73 1.47 -0.89 1.78
CA HIS A 73 0.20 -1.45 2.27
C HIS A 73 -0.89 -0.35 2.31
N ASN A 74 -1.77 -0.36 1.30
CA ASN A 74 -2.83 0.63 1.13
C ASN A 74 -4.03 0.08 0.34
N ASN A 75 -5.23 0.61 0.62
CA ASN A 75 -6.48 0.20 -0.01
C ASN A 75 -7.19 1.37 -0.71
N CYS A 76 -8.32 1.09 -1.36
CA CYS A 76 -9.05 2.02 -2.21
C CYS A 76 -10.19 2.70 -1.46
N ARG A 77 -10.17 4.05 -1.42
CA ARG A 77 -11.19 4.86 -0.75
C ARG A 77 -12.57 4.72 -1.38
N ALA A 78 -12.61 4.37 -2.66
CA ALA A 78 -13.85 4.10 -3.41
C ALA A 78 -14.61 2.88 -2.87
N LEU A 79 -13.93 1.91 -2.25
CA LEU A 79 -14.54 0.70 -1.69
C LEU A 79 -14.76 0.81 -0.18
N VAL A 80 -13.78 1.36 0.53
CA VAL A 80 -13.85 1.57 1.99
C VAL A 80 -13.49 3.03 2.28
N PRO A 81 -14.48 3.87 2.66
CA PRO A 81 -14.23 5.27 2.96
C PRO A 81 -13.31 5.43 4.18
N GLY A 82 -12.31 6.31 4.05
CA GLY A 82 -11.38 6.66 5.12
C GLY A 82 -10.18 7.43 4.58
N ASP A 83 -9.51 8.17 5.46
CA ASP A 83 -8.32 8.95 5.15
C ASP A 83 -7.05 8.07 5.02
N ARG A 84 -7.08 6.86 5.58
CA ARG A 84 -6.01 5.86 5.41
C ARG A 84 -6.00 5.24 4.01
N GLN A 85 -7.13 5.22 3.31
CA GLN A 85 -7.25 4.70 1.95
C GLN A 85 -6.99 5.81 0.93
N PHE A 86 -6.42 5.44 -0.21
CA PHE A 86 -6.14 6.40 -1.28
C PHE A 86 -7.35 6.63 -2.17
N SER A 87 -7.52 7.89 -2.59
CA SER A 87 -8.47 8.23 -3.65
C SER A 87 -8.04 7.62 -4.99
N ASP A 88 -8.98 7.49 -5.93
CA ASP A 88 -8.67 7.08 -7.29
C ASP A 88 -7.64 8.03 -7.95
N GLU A 89 -7.64 9.30 -7.58
CA GLU A 89 -6.67 10.29 -8.07
C GLU A 89 -5.25 10.00 -7.57
N GLN A 90 -5.08 9.73 -6.27
CA GLN A 90 -3.80 9.32 -5.70
C GLN A 90 -3.30 8.01 -6.31
N ILE A 91 -4.20 7.02 -6.50
CA ILE A 91 -3.86 5.75 -7.16
C ILE A 91 -3.39 5.98 -8.61
N ARG A 92 -4.09 6.83 -9.38
CA ARG A 92 -3.68 7.18 -10.75
C ARG A 92 -2.33 7.89 -10.79
N ALA A 93 -2.04 8.76 -9.83
CA ALA A 93 -0.75 9.42 -9.72
C ALA A 93 0.39 8.41 -9.46
N LEU A 94 0.17 7.42 -8.59
CA LEU A 94 1.11 6.33 -8.37
C LEU A 94 1.31 5.47 -9.63
N ILE A 95 0.23 5.11 -10.33
CA ILE A 95 0.29 4.37 -11.60
C ILE A 95 1.13 5.14 -12.64
N LYS A 96 0.95 6.46 -12.75
CA LYS A 96 1.75 7.31 -13.65
C LYS A 96 3.24 7.30 -13.31
N ARG A 97 3.59 7.06 -12.05
CA ARG A 97 4.97 6.91 -11.56
C ARG A 97 5.50 5.46 -11.66
N ASP A 98 4.78 4.55 -12.32
CA ASP A 98 5.05 3.10 -12.39
C ASP A 98 5.21 2.43 -11.01
N ALA A 99 4.60 3.02 -9.98
CA ALA A 99 4.65 2.56 -8.59
C ALA A 99 3.87 1.26 -8.40
N VAL A 100 4.22 0.49 -7.36
CA VAL A 100 3.48 -0.71 -6.95
C VAL A 100 2.71 -0.40 -5.67
N ILE A 101 1.45 -0.82 -5.64
CA ILE A 101 0.51 -0.65 -4.53
C ILE A 101 0.19 -2.02 -3.96
N GLY A 102 0.67 -2.28 -2.74
CA GLY A 102 0.35 -3.46 -1.96
C GLY A 102 -0.99 -3.31 -1.27
N VAL A 103 -1.91 -4.26 -1.46
CA VAL A 103 -3.21 -4.29 -0.78
C VAL A 103 -3.04 -4.83 0.64
N ALA A 104 -3.56 -4.08 1.62
CA ALA A 104 -3.53 -4.40 3.05
C ALA A 104 -4.68 -5.33 3.45
N LEU A 105 -4.40 -6.24 4.38
CA LEU A 105 -5.36 -7.26 4.82
C LEU A 105 -6.06 -6.92 6.15
N ASP A 106 -5.84 -5.73 6.68
CA ASP A 106 -6.53 -5.28 7.89
C ASP A 106 -8.04 -5.08 7.62
N ALA A 107 -8.89 -5.78 8.37
CA ALA A 107 -10.34 -5.86 8.17
C ALA A 107 -11.02 -4.49 8.16
N TRP A 108 -10.56 -3.53 8.98
CA TRP A 108 -11.16 -2.19 8.98
C TRP A 108 -10.87 -1.41 7.69
N MET A 109 -9.82 -1.80 6.95
CA MET A 109 -9.50 -1.27 5.63
C MET A 109 -10.18 -2.02 4.48
N LEU A 110 -10.90 -3.11 4.78
CA LEU A 110 -11.57 -3.97 3.80
C LEU A 110 -13.09 -3.96 3.93
N TYR A 111 -13.64 -3.53 5.07
CA TYR A 111 -15.07 -3.49 5.34
C TYR A 111 -15.57 -2.09 5.69
N PRO A 112 -16.52 -1.51 4.94
CA PRO A 112 -17.06 -0.18 5.24
C PRO A 112 -17.86 -0.21 6.54
N GLY A 113 -17.59 0.75 7.43
CA GLY A 113 -18.28 0.85 8.73
C GLY A 113 -17.77 -0.13 9.78
N TRP A 114 -16.56 -0.67 9.61
CA TRP A 114 -15.90 -1.45 10.66
C TRP A 114 -15.75 -0.63 11.96
N ILE A 115 -16.10 -1.23 13.10
CA ILE A 115 -15.91 -0.66 14.43
C ILE A 115 -14.98 -1.57 15.22
N LYS A 116 -13.77 -1.07 15.52
CA LYS A 116 -12.74 -1.82 16.24
C LYS A 116 -13.27 -2.37 17.58
N GLY A 117 -13.06 -3.66 17.82
CA GLY A 117 -13.51 -4.36 19.02
C GLY A 117 -15.03 -4.64 19.09
N LYS A 118 -15.81 -4.30 18.05
CA LYS A 118 -17.25 -4.59 17.99
C LYS A 118 -17.65 -5.37 16.74
N THR A 119 -17.16 -4.98 15.58
CA THR A 119 -17.41 -5.71 14.33
C THR A 119 -16.61 -7.01 14.34
N SER A 120 -17.27 -8.14 14.04
CA SER A 120 -16.60 -9.43 13.89
C SER A 120 -15.97 -9.55 12.51
N ASN A 121 -14.79 -10.17 12.42
CA ASN A 121 -14.14 -10.48 11.15
C ASN A 121 -14.93 -11.39 10.20
N THR A 122 -15.98 -12.07 10.70
CA THR A 122 -16.88 -12.91 9.87
C THR A 122 -17.55 -12.15 8.73
N VAL A 123 -17.58 -10.81 8.77
CA VAL A 123 -18.14 -9.96 7.71
C VAL A 123 -17.19 -9.73 6.52
N VAL A 124 -15.92 -10.11 6.64
CA VAL A 124 -14.90 -9.86 5.62
C VAL A 124 -14.13 -11.14 5.29
N SER A 125 -13.91 -11.41 4.00
CA SER A 125 -13.14 -12.55 3.50
C SER A 125 -12.03 -12.11 2.55
N MET A 126 -11.20 -13.06 2.11
CA MET A 126 -10.16 -12.84 1.10
C MET A 126 -10.73 -12.35 -0.24
N GLU A 127 -12.03 -12.50 -0.51
CA GLU A 127 -12.68 -11.89 -1.68
C GLU A 127 -12.61 -10.35 -1.60
N ALA A 128 -12.73 -9.74 -0.41
CA ALA A 128 -12.63 -8.29 -0.24
C ALA A 128 -11.22 -7.76 -0.54
N VAL A 129 -10.18 -8.56 -0.27
CA VAL A 129 -8.79 -8.26 -0.66
C VAL A 129 -8.68 -8.22 -2.18
N VAL A 130 -9.29 -9.19 -2.87
CA VAL A 130 -9.29 -9.25 -4.33
C VAL A 130 -10.14 -8.14 -4.95
N ASP A 131 -11.21 -7.68 -4.29
CA ASP A 131 -11.98 -6.50 -4.72
C ASP A 131 -11.10 -5.24 -4.77
N GLN A 132 -10.24 -5.04 -3.78
CA GLN A 132 -9.27 -3.94 -3.78
C GLN A 132 -8.27 -4.07 -4.94
N MET A 133 -7.72 -5.27 -5.13
CA MET A 133 -6.79 -5.54 -6.24
C MET A 133 -7.42 -5.30 -7.60
N GLU A 134 -8.69 -5.71 -7.77
CA GLU A 134 -9.45 -5.53 -9.01
C GLU A 134 -9.73 -4.06 -9.30
N HIS A 135 -10.03 -3.26 -8.28
CA HIS A 135 -10.23 -1.82 -8.47
C HIS A 135 -8.95 -1.13 -8.96
N ILE A 136 -7.78 -1.42 -8.35
CA ILE A 136 -6.50 -0.85 -8.80
C ILE A 136 -6.16 -1.35 -10.21
N HIS A 137 -6.36 -2.65 -10.50
CA HIS A 137 -6.16 -3.22 -11.83
C HIS A 137 -7.01 -2.50 -12.89
N ARG A 138 -8.28 -2.24 -12.59
CA ARG A 138 -9.19 -1.51 -13.47
C ARG A 138 -8.75 -0.06 -13.70
N LEU A 139 -8.22 0.62 -12.68
CA LEU A 139 -7.68 1.97 -12.81
C LEU A 139 -6.40 2.00 -13.68
N ALA A 140 -5.55 0.98 -13.55
CA ALA A 140 -4.31 0.84 -14.32
C ALA A 140 -4.55 0.31 -15.76
N GLY A 141 -5.65 -0.40 -15.98
CA GLY A 141 -5.95 -1.11 -17.22
C GLY A 141 -5.08 -2.36 -17.45
N ASN A 142 -4.29 -2.78 -16.46
CA ASN A 142 -3.43 -3.96 -16.49
C ASN A 142 -3.01 -4.34 -15.05
N SER A 143 -2.26 -5.42 -14.89
CA SER A 143 -1.85 -5.97 -13.58
C SER A 143 -0.55 -5.38 -13.00
N ARG A 144 0.09 -4.38 -13.63
CA ARG A 144 1.49 -3.99 -13.35
C ARG A 144 1.72 -3.20 -12.04
N ASN A 145 0.67 -2.60 -11.48
CA ASN A 145 0.78 -1.68 -10.33
C ASN A 145 0.13 -2.22 -9.05
N VAL A 146 -0.33 -3.47 -9.04
CA VAL A 146 -1.03 -4.10 -7.92
C VAL A 146 -0.16 -5.18 -7.30
N ALA A 147 -0.12 -5.28 -5.98
CA ALA A 147 0.56 -6.38 -5.30
C ALA A 147 -0.08 -6.70 -3.95
N ILE A 148 0.48 -7.69 -3.25
CA ILE A 148 0.15 -7.99 -1.85
C ILE A 148 1.00 -7.08 -0.94
N GLY A 149 0.35 -6.45 0.03
CA GLY A 149 0.97 -5.60 1.05
C GLY A 149 0.33 -5.89 2.41
N SER A 150 0.48 -7.13 2.90
CA SER A 150 -0.52 -7.71 3.80
C SER A 150 -0.72 -7.00 5.14
N ASP A 151 0.31 -6.31 5.64
CA ASP A 151 0.32 -5.72 6.98
C ASP A 151 0.10 -6.74 8.12
N LEU A 152 0.31 -8.04 7.85
CA LEU A 152 0.27 -9.08 8.88
C LEU A 152 1.30 -8.77 9.98
N ASP A 153 0.90 -9.02 11.23
CA ASP A 153 1.62 -8.62 12.45
C ASP A 153 1.79 -7.08 12.61
N GLY A 154 1.07 -6.26 11.83
CA GLY A 154 1.07 -4.78 11.89
C GLY A 154 0.33 -4.16 13.08
N GLY A 155 0.05 -4.92 14.13
CA GLY A 155 -0.71 -4.48 15.32
C GLY A 155 -2.13 -5.02 15.43
N PHE A 156 -2.44 -6.07 14.67
CA PHE A 156 -3.68 -6.83 14.73
C PHE A 156 -3.42 -8.33 14.52
N GLY A 157 -4.30 -9.17 15.08
CA GLY A 157 -4.30 -10.62 14.85
C GLY A 157 -5.48 -11.07 13.99
N LYS A 158 -5.78 -12.38 14.06
CA LYS A 158 -6.86 -13.01 13.28
C LYS A 158 -8.22 -12.34 13.48
N GLU A 159 -8.46 -11.75 14.64
CA GLU A 159 -9.68 -11.02 14.98
C GLU A 159 -9.96 -9.80 14.09
N GLN A 160 -8.93 -9.28 13.41
CA GLN A 160 -9.02 -8.14 12.49
C GLN A 160 -8.45 -8.47 11.10
N CYS A 161 -8.36 -9.76 10.74
CA CYS A 161 -8.07 -10.22 9.37
C CYS A 161 -9.35 -10.74 8.71
N PRO A 162 -9.38 -10.96 7.38
CA PRO A 162 -10.36 -11.83 6.74
C PRO A 162 -10.59 -13.15 7.51
N HIS A 163 -11.84 -13.58 7.68
CA HIS A 163 -12.15 -14.76 8.49
C HIS A 163 -11.64 -16.08 7.89
N ASP A 164 -11.36 -16.09 6.58
CA ASP A 164 -10.75 -17.20 5.83
C ASP A 164 -9.23 -17.04 5.65
N LEU A 165 -8.60 -16.19 6.47
CA LEU A 165 -7.15 -16.05 6.60
C LEU A 165 -6.70 -16.48 8.01
N ASP A 166 -6.01 -17.61 8.11
CA ASP A 166 -5.50 -18.15 9.37
C ASP A 166 -4.00 -17.89 9.54
N THR A 167 -3.22 -18.05 8.47
CA THR A 167 -1.76 -17.84 8.46
C THR A 167 -1.32 -17.17 7.17
N ILE A 168 -0.04 -16.76 7.11
CA ILE A 168 0.55 -16.26 5.87
C ILE A 168 0.47 -17.25 4.70
N ALA A 169 0.33 -18.56 4.95
CA ALA A 169 0.16 -19.56 3.91
C ALA A 169 -1.16 -19.36 3.13
N ASP A 170 -2.18 -18.77 3.75
CA ASP A 170 -3.49 -18.56 3.13
C ASP A 170 -3.49 -17.44 2.09
N LEU A 171 -2.40 -16.67 1.97
CA LEU A 171 -2.19 -15.79 0.81
C LEU A 171 -2.18 -16.58 -0.51
N GLN A 172 -1.91 -17.90 -0.48
CA GLN A 172 -2.01 -18.79 -1.64
C GLN A 172 -3.45 -18.98 -2.15
N THR A 173 -4.46 -18.47 -1.44
CA THR A 173 -5.85 -18.43 -1.94
C THR A 173 -6.05 -17.36 -3.02
N ILE A 174 -5.27 -16.26 -3.00
CA ILE A 174 -5.39 -15.12 -3.92
C ILE A 174 -5.28 -15.54 -5.40
N PRO A 175 -4.29 -16.35 -5.82
CA PRO A 175 -4.22 -16.87 -7.19
C PRO A 175 -5.50 -17.54 -7.68
N ARG A 176 -6.14 -18.35 -6.82
CA ARG A 176 -7.39 -19.05 -7.16
C ARG A 176 -8.54 -18.06 -7.33
N LEU A 177 -8.65 -17.09 -6.42
CA LEU A 177 -9.69 -16.05 -6.47
C LEU A 177 -9.55 -15.16 -7.72
N LEU A 178 -8.33 -14.72 -8.03
CA LEU A 178 -8.04 -13.95 -9.25
C LEU A 178 -8.38 -14.75 -10.51
N LYS A 179 -7.99 -16.03 -10.60
CA LYS A 179 -8.32 -16.89 -11.74
C LYS A 179 -9.81 -17.08 -11.93
N LYS A 180 -10.58 -17.20 -10.83
CA LYS A 180 -12.06 -17.25 -10.87
C LYS A 180 -12.66 -15.98 -11.49
N ARG A 181 -11.97 -14.83 -11.38
CA ARG A 181 -12.34 -13.54 -11.98
C ARG A 181 -11.76 -13.32 -13.39
N GLY A 182 -11.13 -14.33 -13.99
CA GLY A 182 -10.63 -14.28 -15.37
C GLY A 182 -9.21 -13.72 -15.54
N TYR A 183 -8.47 -13.50 -14.46
CA TYR A 183 -7.07 -13.07 -14.53
C TYR A 183 -6.20 -14.16 -15.16
N THR A 184 -5.29 -13.76 -16.04
CA THR A 184 -4.36 -14.71 -16.68
C THR A 184 -3.28 -15.17 -15.69
N ASN A 185 -2.57 -16.25 -16.00
CA ASN A 185 -1.42 -16.66 -15.19
C ASN A 185 -0.36 -15.55 -15.09
N GLY A 186 -0.17 -14.76 -16.17
CA GLY A 186 0.75 -13.63 -16.16
C GLY A 186 0.32 -12.53 -15.20
N ASP A 187 -0.99 -12.21 -15.16
CA ASP A 187 -1.51 -11.21 -14.22
C ASP A 187 -1.37 -11.67 -12.76
N VAL A 188 -1.66 -12.95 -12.51
CA VAL A 188 -1.47 -13.54 -11.18
C VAL A 188 -0.01 -13.47 -10.75
N GLU A 189 0.95 -13.84 -11.61
CA GLU A 189 2.37 -13.73 -11.29
C GLU A 189 2.81 -12.27 -11.04
N ASN A 190 2.25 -11.32 -11.80
CA ASN A 190 2.49 -9.90 -11.59
C ASN A 190 2.08 -9.48 -10.18
N ILE A 191 0.83 -9.76 -9.80
CA ILE A 191 0.26 -9.40 -8.50
C ILE A 191 0.96 -10.11 -7.35
N MET A 192 1.29 -11.39 -7.51
CA MET A 192 1.89 -12.19 -6.44
C MET A 192 3.34 -11.79 -6.16
N TRP A 193 4.13 -11.42 -7.18
CA TRP A 193 5.55 -11.11 -6.94
C TRP A 193 6.26 -10.29 -8.03
N LYS A 194 5.96 -10.44 -9.34
CA LYS A 194 6.79 -9.81 -10.38
C LYS A 194 6.78 -8.30 -10.31
N ASN A 195 5.68 -7.69 -9.86
CA ASN A 195 5.61 -6.24 -9.72
C ASN A 195 6.58 -5.73 -8.65
N TRP A 196 6.59 -6.36 -7.46
CA TRP A 196 7.56 -6.04 -6.42
C TRP A 196 8.99 -6.26 -6.89
N LEU A 197 9.26 -7.42 -7.50
CA LEU A 197 10.61 -7.74 -7.98
C LEU A 197 11.08 -6.71 -9.02
N ARG A 198 10.24 -6.40 -10.01
CA ARG A 198 10.52 -5.41 -11.05
C ARG A 198 10.88 -4.07 -10.44
N LEU A 199 10.06 -3.57 -9.51
CA LEU A 199 10.27 -2.27 -8.90
C LEU A 199 11.59 -2.22 -8.13
N PHE A 200 11.89 -3.23 -7.31
CA PHE A 200 13.13 -3.25 -6.53
C PHE A 200 14.38 -3.48 -7.38
N GLN A 201 14.29 -4.26 -8.46
CA GLN A 201 15.36 -4.38 -9.43
C GLN A 201 15.64 -3.04 -10.13
N GLN A 202 14.60 -2.30 -10.50
CA GLN A 202 14.74 -0.99 -11.14
C GLN A 202 15.25 0.09 -10.19
N ALA A 203 14.95 -0.01 -8.89
CA ALA A 203 15.34 1.00 -7.91
C ALA A 203 16.86 1.01 -7.63
N TRP A 204 17.55 -0.13 -7.80
CA TRP A 204 18.96 -0.30 -7.42
C TRP A 204 19.82 -0.97 -8.50
N SER A 205 19.37 -0.98 -9.76
CA SER A 205 20.19 -1.34 -10.92
C SER A 205 21.05 -0.16 -11.37
#